data_AF-A0A2V5JAB1-F1
#
_entry.id   AF-A0A2V5JAB1-F1
#
_cell.length_a   1.000
_cell.length_b   1.000
_cell.length_c   1.000
_cell.angle_alpha   90.00
_cell.angle_beta   90.00
_cell.angle_gamma   90.00
#
_symmetry.space_group_name_H-M   'P 1'
#
loop_
_entity.id
_entity.type
_entity.pdbx_description
1 polymer ?
#
loop_
_entity_poly.entity_id
_entity_poly.type
_entity_poly.pdbx_seq_one_letter_code
_entity_poly.pdbx_strand_id
1 'polypeptide(L)' 'MKYSQLRRGLSPEDAAAYVGSKELLRQFERAKWLKPFVRGNRLTRFDIRDLDGCIDRLKAGEILSNGSNSVPIRRTLS' A
#
# COMPACT_ATOMS: atom_id res chain seq x y z
N MET A 1 -22.38 9.11 1.07
CA MET A 1 -21.45 9.03 2.22
C MET A 1 -20.36 10.07 2.00
N LYS A 2 -20.07 10.88 3.01
CA LYS A 2 -19.48 12.23 2.91
C LYS A 2 -17.97 12.17 3.12
N TYR A 3 -17.18 11.99 2.06
CA TYR A 3 -15.70 11.93 2.13
C TYR A 3 -15.01 13.31 2.24
N SER A 4 -15.67 14.32 2.81
CA SER A 4 -15.23 15.72 2.74
C SER A 4 -14.18 16.12 3.79
N GLN A 5 -13.58 15.18 4.54
CA GLN A 5 -12.57 15.47 5.58
C GLN A 5 -11.16 14.93 5.29
N LEU A 6 -10.95 14.36 4.10
CA LEU A 6 -9.76 13.58 3.75
C LEU A 6 -8.51 14.39 3.33
N ARG A 7 -8.37 15.65 3.77
CA ARG A 7 -7.11 16.42 3.58
C ARG A 7 -6.06 16.13 4.67
N ARG A 8 -6.35 15.20 5.58
CA ARG A 8 -5.49 14.78 6.67
C ARG A 8 -5.31 13.27 6.54
N GLY A 9 -4.13 12.82 6.11
CA GLY A 9 -3.84 11.40 5.95
C GLY A 9 -4.29 10.55 7.14
N LEU A 10 -4.67 9.30 6.84
CA LEU A 10 -5.26 8.33 7.76
C LEU A 10 -4.21 7.81 8.74
N SER A 11 -4.63 7.57 9.98
CA SER A 11 -3.85 6.78 10.93
C SER A 11 -3.70 5.33 10.44
N PRO A 12 -2.71 4.56 10.90
CA PRO A 12 -2.55 3.14 10.54
C PRO A 12 -3.82 2.30 10.75
N GLU A 13 -4.59 2.58 11.80
CA GLU A 13 -5.82 1.83 12.11
C GLU A 13 -6.94 2.12 11.10
N ASP A 14 -7.18 3.40 10.81
CA ASP A 14 -8.10 3.84 9.76
C ASP A 14 -7.67 3.38 8.37
N ALA A 15 -6.38 3.46 8.06
CA ALA A 15 -5.84 2.98 6.79
C ALA A 15 -6.08 1.48 6.65
N ALA A 16 -5.83 0.68 7.69
CA ALA A 16 -6.10 -0.75 7.67
C ALA A 16 -7.60 -1.06 7.49
N ALA A 17 -8.47 -0.29 8.12
CA ALA A 17 -9.92 -0.40 7.92
C ALA A 17 -10.32 -0.02 6.48
N TYR A 18 -9.65 0.97 5.88
CA TYR A 18 -9.91 1.43 4.51
C TYR A 18 -9.52 0.37 3.46
N VAL A 19 -8.33 -0.23 3.57
CA VAL A 19 -7.92 -1.35 2.69
C VAL A 19 -8.57 -2.68 3.06
N GLY A 20 -9.31 -2.73 4.17
CA GLY A 20 -10.05 -3.90 4.64
C GLY A 20 -9.23 -4.91 5.45
N SER A 21 -7.90 -4.79 5.50
CA SER A 21 -7.06 -5.66 6.34
C SER A 21 -5.73 -5.02 6.75
N LYS A 22 -5.31 -5.27 7.99
CA LYS A 22 -3.98 -4.87 8.53
C LYS A 22 -2.83 -5.58 7.82
N GLU A 23 -3.05 -6.82 7.37
CA GLU A 23 -2.02 -7.58 6.64
C GLU A 23 -1.77 -6.98 5.25
N LEU A 24 -2.85 -6.60 4.54
CA LEU A 24 -2.74 -5.97 3.23
C LEU A 24 -2.00 -4.63 3.33
N LEU A 25 -2.32 -3.83 4.35
CA LEU A 25 -1.61 -2.57 4.63
C LEU A 25 -0.10 -2.79 4.80
N ARG A 26 0.30 -3.79 5.61
CA ARG A 26 1.71 -4.14 5.79
C ARG A 26 2.38 -4.62 4.51
N GLN A 27 1.65 -5.31 3.63
CA GLN A 27 2.19 -5.72 2.33
C GLN A 27 2.43 -4.51 1.43
N PHE A 28 1.54 -3.50 1.43
CA PHE A 28 1.78 -2.25 0.69
C PHE A 28 2.99 -1.48 1.21
N GLU A 29 3.16 -1.40 2.54
CA GLU A 29 4.34 -0.78 3.15
C GLU A 29 5.62 -1.54 2.75
N ARG A 30 5.60 -2.88 2.81
CA ARG A 30 6.74 -3.73 2.42
C ARG A 30 7.07 -3.62 0.93
N ALA A 31 6.05 -3.55 0.08
CA ALA A 31 6.20 -3.34 -1.36
C ALA A 31 6.67 -1.92 -1.72
N LYS A 32 6.77 -1.02 -0.74
CA LYS A 32 7.05 0.42 -0.93
C LYS A 32 6.05 1.11 -1.86
N TRP A 33 4.87 0.53 -2.04
CA TRP A 33 3.77 1.14 -2.79
C TRP A 33 3.13 2.26 -1.99
N LEU A 34 3.08 2.07 -0.66
CA LEU A 34 2.56 3.04 0.27
C LEU A 34 3.71 3.72 1.02
N LYS A 35 3.76 5.05 1.02
CA LYS A 35 4.75 5.80 1.81
C LYS A 35 4.11 6.40 3.08
N PRO A 36 4.28 5.76 4.25
CA PRO A 36 3.94 6.40 5.51
C PRO A 36 4.74 7.70 5.66
N PHE A 37 4.04 8.80 5.93
CA PHE A 37 4.69 10.06 6.27
C PHE A 37 4.36 10.43 7.71
N VAL A 38 5.39 10.87 8.42
CA VAL A 38 5.24 11.33 9.80
C VAL A 38 4.96 12.83 9.77
N ARG A 39 3.79 13.26 10.27
CA ARG A 39 3.43 14.68 10.31
C ARG A 39 3.29 15.17 11.75
N GLY A 40 4.12 16.13 12.13
CA GLY A 40 4.08 16.79 13.44
C GLY A 40 4.39 15.83 14.58
N ASN A 41 3.38 15.55 15.42
CA ASN A 41 3.46 14.85 16.72
C ASN A 41 3.83 13.34 16.65
N ARG A 42 4.72 12.95 15.74
CA ARG A 42 5.19 11.57 15.47
C ARG A 42 4.11 10.56 15.09
N LEU A 43 2.94 11.03 14.64
CA LEU A 43 1.89 10.15 14.15
C LEU A 43 2.16 9.81 12.68
N THR A 44 2.39 8.52 12.42
CA THR A 44 2.44 7.96 11.07
C THR A 44 1.08 8.12 10.41
N ARG A 45 1.08 8.75 9.23
CA ARG A 45 -0.11 8.96 8.42
C ARG A 45 0.07 8.41 7.02
N PHE A 46 -1.05 7.99 6.45
CA PHE A 46 -1.14 7.40 5.11
C PHE A 46 -2.01 8.27 4.24
N ASP A 47 -1.54 8.58 3.03
CA ASP A 47 -2.34 9.36 2.09
C ASP A 47 -3.38 8.46 1.43
N ILE A 48 -4.58 8.99 1.26
CA ILE A 48 -5.69 8.21 0.72
C ILE A 48 -5.53 8.02 -0.77
N ARG A 49 -4.93 8.99 -1.47
CA ARG A 49 -4.64 8.84 -2.90
C ARG A 49 -3.62 7.72 -3.15
N ASP A 50 -2.69 7.55 -2.20
CA ASP A 50 -1.68 6.50 -2.24
C ASP A 50 -2.33 5.13 -1.96
N LEU A 51 -3.23 5.04 -0.97
CA LEU A 51 -4.03 3.84 -0.70
C LEU A 51 -4.93 3.45 -1.88
N ASP A 52 -5.62 4.42 -2.48
CA ASP A 52 -6.48 4.20 -3.64
C ASP A 52 -5.67 3.71 -4.85
N GLY A 53 -4.52 4.34 -5.12
CA GLY A 53 -3.59 3.89 -6.14
C GLY A 53 -3.03 2.48 -5.89
N CYS A 54 -2.79 2.09 -4.63
CA CYS A 54 -2.40 0.73 -4.27
C CYS A 54 -3.50 -0.30 -4.58
N ILE A 55 -4.76 0.04 -4.28
CA ILE A 55 -5.91 -0.81 -4.57
C ILE A 55 -6.12 -0.94 -6.08
N ASP A 56 -5.97 0.16 -6.83
CA ASP A 56 -6.09 0.15 -8.29
C ASP A 56 -5.01 -0.74 -8.93
N ARG A 57 -3.76 -0.64 -8.46
CA ARG A 57 -2.66 -1.55 -8.88
C ARG A 57 -2.95 -3.01 -8.57
N LEU A 58 -3.48 -3.32 -7.40
CA LEU A 58 -3.92 -4.69 -7.08
C LEU A 58 -5.01 -5.16 -8.03
N LYS A 59 -5.99 -4.31 -8.35
CA LYS A 59 -7.07 -4.64 -9.30
C LYS A 59 -6.54 -4.79 -10.73
N ALA A 60 -5.53 -4.03 -11.11
CA ALA A 60 -4.81 -4.17 -12.37
C ALA A 60 -3.99 -5.46 -12.45
N GLY A 61 -3.91 -6.24 -11.37
CA GLY A 61 -3.15 -7.48 -11.30
C GLY A 61 -1.66 -7.28 -10.99
N GLU A 62 -1.27 -6.09 -10.53
CA GLU A 62 0.09 -5.85 -10.03
C GLU A 62 0.26 -6.71 -8.77
N ILE A 63 1.21 -7.64 -8.82
CA ILE A 63 1.45 -8.58 -7.72
C ILE A 63 2.32 -7.85 -6.69
N LEU A 64 1.86 -7.81 -5.43
CA LEU A 64 2.67 -7.35 -4.31
C LEU A 64 3.88 -8.27 -4.21
N SER A 65 4.99 -7.85 -4.83
CA SER A 65 6.24 -8.59 -4.84
C SER A 65 6.82 -8.52 -3.43
N ASN A 66 6.30 -9.37 -2.55
CA ASN A 66 6.81 -9.61 -1.22
C ASN A 66 8.23 -10.10 -1.42
N GLY A 67 9.22 -9.25 -1.15
CA GLY A 67 10.65 -9.43 -1.49
C GLY A 67 11.17 -10.85 -1.27
N SER A 68 10.94 -11.70 -2.26
CA SER A 68 11.27 -13.11 -2.28
C SER A 68 11.39 -13.43 -3.75
N ASN A 69 12.60 -13.21 -4.26
CA ASN A 69 13.15 -13.88 -5.43
C ASN A 69 12.10 -14.30 -6.47
N SER A 70 11.67 -13.35 -7.30
CA SER A 70 11.18 -13.69 -8.63
C SER A 70 12.39 -14.10 -9.49
N VAL A 71 13.05 -15.21 -9.14
CA VAL A 71 13.84 -15.97 -10.11
C VAL A 71 12.93 -17.10 -10.58
N PRO A 72 12.49 -17.04 -11.83
CA PRO A 72 12.52 -18.28 -12.61
C PRO A 72 13.30 -18.07 -13.91
N ILE A 73 14.39 -18.82 -13.98
CA ILE A 73 14.96 -19.51 -15.15
C ILE A 73 15.09 -18.71 -16.46
N ARG A 74 16.35 -18.33 -16.74
CA ARG A 74 16.86 -18.15 -18.11
C ARG A 74 16.37 -19.31 -18.97
N ARG A 75 15.49 -19.04 -19.94
CA ARG A 75 15.36 -19.89 -21.12
C ARG A 75 16.62 -19.67 -21.96
N THR A 76 17.67 -20.43 -21.65
CA THR A 76 18.70 -20.76 -22.64
C THR A 76 18.07 -21.76 -23.59
N LEU A 77 17.66 -21.29 -24.76
CA LEU A 77 17.46 -22.16 -25.92
C LEU A 77 18.81 -22.29 -26.61
N SER A 78 19.31 -23.53 -26.61
CA SER A 78 20.44 -24.02 -27.40
C SER A 78 20.13 -24.02 -28.89
#